data_AF-A0A9W6HBL6-F1
#
_entry.id   AF-A0A9W6HBL6-F1
#
_cell.length_a   1.000
_cell.length_b   1.000
_cell.length_c   1.000
_cell.angle_alpha   90.00
_cell.angle_beta   90.00
_cell.angle_gamma   90.00
#
_symmetry.space_group_name_H-M   'P 1'
#
loop_
_entity.id
_entity.type
_entity.pdbx_description
1 polymer ?
#
loop_
_entity_poly.entity_id
_entity_poly.type
_entity_poly.pdbx_seq_one_letter_code
_entity_poly.pdbx_strand_id
1 'polypeptide(L)'
;MRWRRRNGRTAILVACALTVAALLGGCGASPGPDVGPHFVTPPLIRYTTVLWPVPLQLVGAEPGSRLRLVATVPTKRGVWSSSATYTVPGTGTVDLAIERPQLARFTEPDSAGLFWSLRGPSLTPSEVLKLWMRTTLPVTIDVYDAGRVVASRVFRLDGLGTTRGPITVYSSDLDAASARAGDRRPPLGLPDPPPPTTHENGPIGRFYSATSIERPRTPAVVVFDDPALGASADYVAPLLAQFGASVFVLPMARDADGLHAAGAIDSSTVAAVLDWLQSRPDVNARSIFAYGTSQSEQFALWAAARFGGRFAGAIGAGGVSAHLCLAAGDFAPVFENGVGLRCVRDATQVDARSVIPLGSVRGPVVLGCAGHDAVLPNSCAWQRAVLATHTARASDRLVEAPASTHAMTVPPGLPIALPSGDGQSTQKARIAFWDAVGAVLLRAARQ
;
A
#
# COMPACT_ATOMS: atom_id res chain seq x y z
N MET A 1 -30.61 -27.20 -68.70
CA MET A 1 -30.09 -28.53 -69.11
C MET A 1 -30.00 -29.40 -67.86
N ARG A 2 -30.80 -30.47 -67.75
CA ARG A 2 -30.39 -31.90 -67.81
C ARG A 2 -29.34 -32.26 -66.74
N TRP A 3 -29.37 -33.35 -65.97
CA TRP A 3 -30.31 -34.43 -65.66
C TRP A 3 -29.58 -35.36 -64.66
N ARG A 4 -30.29 -35.95 -63.69
CA ARG A 4 -30.09 -37.28 -63.03
C ARG A 4 -28.73 -37.69 -62.42
N ARG A 5 -28.68 -38.05 -61.13
CA ARG A 5 -29.05 -39.35 -60.47
C ARG A 5 -28.23 -40.58 -60.90
N ARG A 6 -27.57 -41.22 -59.92
CA ARG A 6 -27.60 -42.67 -59.56
C ARG A 6 -26.72 -42.88 -58.32
N ASN A 7 -27.24 -43.18 -57.13
CA ASN A 7 -27.72 -44.48 -56.62
C ASN A 7 -26.74 -45.65 -56.83
N GLY A 8 -26.14 -46.09 -55.72
CA GLY A 8 -25.63 -47.44 -55.50
C GLY A 8 -25.87 -47.81 -54.03
N ARG A 9 -26.89 -48.64 -53.80
CA ARG A 9 -27.13 -49.33 -52.53
C ARG A 9 -26.38 -50.66 -52.60
N THR A 10 -25.67 -51.02 -51.52
CA THR A 10 -25.48 -52.42 -51.13
C THR A 10 -25.39 -52.48 -49.62
N ALA A 11 -26.36 -53.16 -49.04
CA ALA A 11 -26.39 -53.55 -47.64
C ALA A 11 -25.77 -54.94 -47.52
N ILE A 12 -24.89 -55.14 -46.54
CA ILE A 12 -24.63 -56.46 -45.95
C ILE A 12 -24.55 -56.27 -44.43
N LEU A 13 -25.55 -56.84 -43.75
CA LEU A 13 -25.54 -57.15 -42.33
C LEU A 13 -24.73 -58.44 -42.14
N VAL A 14 -23.67 -58.39 -41.32
CA VAL A 14 -23.15 -59.58 -40.62
C VAL A 14 -22.96 -59.19 -39.17
N ALA A 15 -23.74 -59.86 -38.33
CA ALA A 15 -23.61 -59.84 -36.89
C ALA A 15 -22.37 -60.64 -36.47
N CYS A 16 -21.43 -60.00 -35.79
CA CYS A 16 -20.48 -60.67 -34.91
C CYS A 16 -20.51 -59.94 -33.56
N ALA A 17 -21.17 -60.58 -32.61
CA ALA A 17 -21.04 -60.27 -31.20
C ALA A 17 -19.62 -60.64 -30.75
N LEU A 18 -18.84 -59.65 -30.32
CA LEU A 18 -17.66 -59.84 -29.49
C LEU A 18 -17.59 -58.66 -28.52
N THR A 19 -17.88 -58.99 -27.27
CA THR A 19 -17.64 -58.24 -26.03
C THR A 19 -16.32 -57.49 -26.04
N VAL A 20 -16.38 -56.15 -26.18
CA VAL A 20 -15.29 -55.26 -25.76
C VAL A 20 -15.72 -54.66 -24.42
N ALA A 21 -15.24 -55.31 -23.37
CA ALA A 21 -15.34 -54.83 -22.00
C ALA A 21 -14.62 -53.49 -21.84
N ALA A 22 -15.19 -52.67 -20.96
CA ALA A 22 -14.75 -51.34 -20.58
C ALA A 22 -13.24 -51.24 -20.30
N LEU A 23 -12.57 -50.38 -21.08
CA LEU A 23 -11.31 -49.73 -20.71
C LEU A 23 -11.51 -48.22 -20.73
N LEU A 24 -12.48 -47.74 -19.94
CA LEU A 24 -12.45 -46.38 -19.42
C LEU A 24 -11.56 -46.40 -18.16
N GLY A 25 -10.27 -46.63 -18.39
CA GLY A 25 -9.23 -46.40 -17.40
C GLY A 25 -9.12 -44.90 -17.19
N GLY A 26 -9.95 -44.36 -16.31
CA GLY A 26 -9.76 -43.01 -15.80
C GLY A 26 -8.33 -42.90 -15.26
N CYS A 27 -7.65 -41.80 -15.59
CA CYS A 27 -6.47 -41.37 -14.87
C CYS A 27 -6.89 -41.06 -13.42
N GLY A 28 -7.10 -42.10 -12.63
CA GLY A 28 -7.14 -42.00 -11.18
C GLY A 28 -5.77 -41.53 -10.76
N ALA A 29 -5.68 -40.25 -10.38
CA ALA A 29 -4.59 -39.78 -9.56
C ALA A 29 -4.43 -40.80 -8.44
N SER A 30 -3.30 -41.50 -8.41
CA SER A 30 -2.99 -42.46 -7.35
C SER A 30 -3.30 -41.76 -6.02
N PRO A 31 -4.12 -42.35 -5.13
CA PRO A 31 -4.25 -41.83 -3.79
C PRO A 31 -2.83 -41.86 -3.23
N GLY A 32 -2.24 -40.66 -3.12
CA GLY A 32 -1.02 -40.51 -2.35
C GLY A 32 -1.27 -41.08 -0.95
N PRO A 33 -0.22 -41.47 -0.22
CA PRO A 33 -0.36 -41.93 1.16
C PRO A 33 -1.33 -41.03 1.91
N ASP A 34 -2.15 -41.57 2.82
CA ASP A 34 -3.11 -40.86 3.69
C ASP A 34 -2.43 -39.67 4.40
N VAL A 35 -2.22 -38.58 3.67
CA VAL A 35 -1.68 -37.35 4.21
C VAL A 35 -2.90 -36.67 4.78
N GLY A 36 -3.03 -36.73 6.10
CA GLY A 36 -4.06 -36.00 6.82
C GLY A 36 -4.01 -34.49 6.53
N PRO A 37 -4.84 -33.71 7.25
CA PRO A 37 -4.97 -32.27 6.98
C PRO A 37 -3.62 -31.56 6.90
N HIS A 38 -3.36 -30.85 5.81
CA HIS A 38 -2.11 -30.09 5.65
C HIS A 38 -2.28 -28.86 4.76
N PHE A 39 -1.44 -27.86 4.98
CA PHE A 39 -1.48 -26.61 4.23
C PHE A 39 -0.72 -26.71 2.91
N VAL A 40 -1.38 -26.39 1.81
CA VAL A 40 -0.76 -26.20 0.49
C VAL A 40 -0.52 -24.70 0.28
N THR A 41 0.72 -24.36 -0.08
CA THR A 41 1.10 -22.99 -0.44
C THR A 41 1.94 -23.00 -1.70
N PRO A 42 1.94 -21.92 -2.49
CA PRO A 42 2.85 -21.78 -3.61
C PRO A 42 4.33 -21.82 -3.16
N PRO A 43 5.20 -22.58 -3.84
CA PRO A 43 6.59 -22.83 -3.40
C PRO A 43 7.54 -21.63 -3.50
N LEU A 44 7.13 -20.54 -4.17
CA LEU A 44 8.01 -19.40 -4.50
C LEU A 44 7.54 -18.07 -3.90
N ILE A 45 6.54 -18.08 -3.01
CA ILE A 45 6.08 -16.85 -2.37
C ILE A 45 6.94 -16.57 -1.14
N ARG A 46 7.64 -15.43 -1.16
CA ARG A 46 8.19 -14.83 0.06
C ARG A 46 7.06 -14.10 0.77
N TYR A 47 6.83 -14.47 2.02
CA TYR A 47 5.84 -13.80 2.85
C TYR A 47 6.49 -12.63 3.56
N THR A 48 5.85 -11.47 3.50
CA THR A 48 6.25 -10.29 4.27
C THR A 48 5.14 -9.92 5.23
N THR A 49 5.45 -9.12 6.23
CA THR A 49 4.44 -8.63 7.17
C THR A 49 3.41 -7.71 6.51
N VAL A 50 3.79 -7.07 5.40
CA VAL A 50 2.84 -6.44 4.48
C VAL A 50 2.33 -7.50 3.52
N LEU A 51 1.07 -7.86 3.68
CA LEU A 51 0.51 -9.07 3.08
C LEU A 51 -0.77 -8.75 2.31
N TRP A 52 -0.72 -8.99 1.01
CA TRP A 52 -1.90 -9.13 0.18
C TRP A 52 -2.52 -10.51 0.38
N PRO A 53 -3.80 -10.69 0.01
CA PRO A 53 -4.39 -12.03 -0.06
C PRO A 53 -3.49 -12.96 -0.88
N VAL A 54 -3.09 -14.08 -0.27
CA VAL A 54 -2.24 -15.12 -0.87
C VAL A 54 -3.04 -16.42 -0.96
N PRO A 55 -2.86 -17.25 -1.99
CA PRO A 55 -3.50 -18.57 -2.02
C PRO A 55 -3.08 -19.39 -0.79
N LEU A 56 -4.05 -19.78 0.02
CA LEU A 56 -3.84 -20.57 1.23
C LEU A 56 -4.96 -21.60 1.34
N GLN A 57 -4.59 -22.87 1.16
CA GLN A 57 -5.52 -23.99 1.18
C GLN A 57 -5.12 -24.98 2.26
N LEU A 58 -6.12 -25.51 2.96
CA LEU A 58 -5.99 -26.69 3.80
C LEU A 58 -6.64 -27.88 3.07
N VAL A 59 -5.86 -28.89 2.71
CA VAL A 59 -6.34 -30.07 1.97
C VAL A 59 -6.31 -31.31 2.84
N GLY A 60 -7.04 -32.36 2.44
CA GLY A 60 -7.05 -33.65 3.15
C GLY A 60 -7.84 -33.62 4.46
N ALA A 61 -8.77 -32.68 4.60
CA ALA A 61 -9.67 -32.61 5.75
C ALA A 61 -10.93 -33.44 5.54
N GLU A 62 -11.51 -33.95 6.63
CA GLU A 62 -12.74 -34.74 6.58
C GLU A 62 -13.92 -33.86 6.11
N PRO A 63 -14.58 -34.19 4.99
CA PRO A 63 -15.72 -33.42 4.50
C PRO A 63 -16.84 -33.28 5.55
N GLY A 64 -17.40 -32.08 5.68
CA GLY A 64 -18.45 -31.77 6.66
C GLY A 64 -17.95 -31.52 8.08
N SER A 65 -16.69 -31.84 8.39
CA SER A 65 -16.10 -31.52 9.70
C SER A 65 -15.99 -30.01 9.93
N ARG A 66 -15.87 -29.61 11.20
CA ARG A 66 -15.74 -28.21 11.60
C ARG A 66 -14.34 -27.95 12.12
N LEU A 67 -13.55 -27.19 11.38
CA LEU A 67 -12.16 -26.91 11.70
C LEU A 67 -12.01 -25.51 12.28
N ARG A 68 -11.26 -25.39 13.38
CA ARG A 68 -10.85 -24.11 13.95
C ARG A 68 -9.38 -23.86 13.65
N LEU A 69 -9.10 -22.84 12.85
CA LEU A 69 -7.75 -22.36 12.56
C LEU A 69 -7.39 -21.29 13.59
N VAL A 70 -6.20 -21.39 14.17
CA VAL A 70 -5.68 -20.44 15.16
C VAL A 70 -4.29 -19.99 14.72
N ALA A 71 -4.12 -18.69 14.45
CA ALA A 71 -2.82 -18.11 14.18
C ALA A 71 -2.23 -17.52 15.47
N THR A 72 -0.94 -17.74 15.70
CA THR A 72 -0.23 -17.23 16.89
C THR A 72 1.15 -16.68 16.53
N VAL A 73 1.54 -15.60 17.23
CA VAL A 73 2.89 -15.02 17.20
C VAL A 73 3.36 -14.81 18.63
N PRO A 74 4.27 -15.65 19.14
CA PRO A 74 4.85 -15.45 20.46
C PRO A 74 5.82 -14.27 20.44
N THR A 75 5.71 -13.38 21.42
CA THR A 75 6.63 -12.25 21.63
C THR A 75 7.08 -12.19 23.08
N LYS A 76 8.13 -11.42 23.37
CA LYS A 76 8.59 -11.20 24.76
C LYS A 76 7.53 -10.56 25.67
N ARG A 77 6.51 -9.91 25.10
CA ARG A 77 5.47 -9.17 25.83
C ARG A 77 4.15 -9.94 25.93
N GLY A 78 4.07 -11.13 25.34
CA GLY A 78 2.84 -11.92 25.27
C GLY A 78 2.64 -12.53 23.88
N VAL A 79 1.48 -13.13 23.66
CA VAL A 79 1.12 -13.80 22.40
C VAL A 79 0.15 -12.91 21.63
N TRP A 80 0.41 -12.73 20.34
CA TRP A 80 -0.60 -12.24 19.41
C TRP A 80 -1.36 -13.44 18.85
N SER A 81 -2.69 -13.37 18.78
CA SER A 81 -3.48 -14.45 18.22
C SER A 81 -4.70 -13.97 17.43
N SER A 82 -5.16 -14.82 16.53
CA SER A 82 -6.44 -14.71 15.82
C SER A 82 -6.99 -16.12 15.61
N SER A 83 -8.28 -16.22 15.26
CA SER A 83 -8.88 -17.51 14.92
C SER A 83 -10.02 -17.37 13.94
N ALA A 84 -10.25 -18.42 13.18
CA ALA A 84 -11.37 -18.55 12.26
C ALA A 84 -11.87 -20.00 12.24
N THR A 85 -13.18 -20.20 12.18
CA THR A 85 -13.80 -21.54 12.10
C THR A 85 -14.45 -21.73 10.75
N TYR A 86 -14.19 -22.87 10.10
CA TYR A 86 -14.72 -23.23 8.79
C TYR A 86 -15.41 -24.59 8.86
N THR A 87 -16.41 -24.80 8.00
CA THR A 87 -16.89 -26.15 7.67
C THR A 87 -16.17 -26.62 6.43
N VAL A 88 -15.66 -27.86 6.47
CA VAL A 88 -14.92 -28.45 5.35
C VAL A 88 -15.90 -28.79 4.23
N PRO A 89 -15.70 -28.29 3.01
CA PRO A 89 -16.54 -28.64 1.86
C PRO A 89 -16.49 -30.13 1.52
N GLY A 90 -17.40 -30.58 0.66
CA GLY A 90 -17.44 -31.97 0.14
C GLY A 90 -16.15 -32.45 -0.53
N THR A 91 -15.29 -31.51 -0.94
CA THR A 91 -13.98 -31.76 -1.56
C THR A 91 -12.88 -32.10 -0.55
N GLY A 92 -13.11 -31.94 0.75
CA GLY A 92 -12.07 -32.07 1.77
C GLY A 92 -11.01 -30.96 1.75
N THR A 93 -11.29 -29.84 1.05
CA THR A 93 -10.38 -28.71 0.91
C THR A 93 -11.03 -27.41 1.37
N VAL A 94 -10.42 -26.74 2.34
CA VAL A 94 -10.80 -25.38 2.74
C VAL A 94 -9.86 -24.38 2.05
N ASP A 95 -10.39 -23.65 1.07
CA ASP A 95 -9.67 -22.53 0.43
C ASP A 95 -10.07 -21.22 1.11
N LEU A 96 -9.15 -20.60 1.84
CA LEU A 96 -9.46 -19.41 2.65
C LEU A 96 -9.79 -18.17 1.80
N ALA A 97 -9.51 -18.18 0.49
CA ALA A 97 -9.89 -17.12 -0.43
C ALA A 97 -11.33 -17.28 -0.97
N ILE A 98 -11.95 -18.45 -0.80
CA ILE A 98 -13.28 -18.78 -1.32
C ILE A 98 -14.26 -19.04 -0.18
N GLU A 99 -13.81 -19.76 0.85
CA GLU A 99 -14.65 -20.22 1.93
C GLU A 99 -14.91 -19.12 2.96
N ARG A 100 -16.18 -18.99 3.34
CA ARG A 100 -16.61 -18.03 4.35
C ARG A 100 -16.38 -18.59 5.75
N PRO A 101 -15.72 -17.85 6.67
CA PRO A 101 -15.62 -18.29 8.06
C PRO A 101 -17.00 -18.24 8.74
N GLN A 102 -17.31 -19.25 9.53
CA GLN A 102 -18.50 -19.29 10.39
C GLN A 102 -18.33 -18.45 11.65
N LEU A 103 -17.11 -18.43 12.18
CA LEU A 103 -16.75 -17.67 13.37
C LEU A 103 -15.36 -17.09 13.18
N ALA A 104 -15.27 -15.79 12.98
CA ALA A 104 -14.03 -15.02 12.89
C ALA A 104 -14.33 -13.53 13.15
N ARG A 105 -13.29 -12.70 13.19
CA ARG A 105 -13.43 -11.22 13.23
C ARG A 105 -13.66 -10.58 11.87
N PHE A 106 -13.73 -11.41 10.83
CA PHE A 106 -14.03 -11.06 9.46
C PHE A 106 -15.14 -11.98 8.98
N THR A 107 -15.97 -11.49 8.07
CA THR A 107 -17.21 -12.19 7.71
C THR A 107 -17.23 -12.69 6.27
N GLU A 108 -16.37 -12.17 5.41
CA GLU A 108 -16.19 -12.61 4.03
C GLU A 108 -14.92 -13.46 3.85
N PRO A 109 -14.79 -14.23 2.76
CA PRO A 109 -13.56 -14.94 2.42
C PRO A 109 -12.35 -13.99 2.38
N ASP A 110 -11.27 -14.38 3.05
CA ASP A 110 -10.04 -13.61 3.14
C ASP A 110 -8.88 -14.50 3.59
N SER A 111 -7.99 -14.83 2.66
CA SER A 111 -6.83 -15.68 2.94
C SER A 111 -5.76 -14.99 3.79
N ALA A 112 -5.77 -13.66 3.85
CA ALA A 112 -4.94 -12.90 4.77
C ALA A 112 -5.64 -12.65 6.13
N GLY A 113 -6.92 -13.05 6.25
CA GLY A 113 -7.80 -12.87 7.41
C GLY A 113 -7.13 -13.14 8.75
N LEU A 114 -6.49 -14.30 8.89
CA LEU A 114 -5.81 -14.72 10.11
C LEU A 114 -4.58 -13.87 10.47
N PHE A 115 -3.96 -13.17 9.51
CA PHE A 115 -2.75 -12.38 9.74
C PHE A 115 -3.08 -10.96 10.20
N TRP A 116 -3.94 -10.25 9.48
CA TRP A 116 -4.29 -8.87 9.84
C TRP A 116 -5.23 -8.79 11.04
N SER A 117 -5.97 -9.86 11.36
CA SER A 117 -6.86 -9.91 12.52
C SER A 117 -6.18 -10.32 13.82
N LEU A 118 -4.84 -10.50 13.82
CA LEU A 118 -4.07 -10.75 15.03
C LEU A 118 -4.33 -9.65 16.07
N ARG A 119 -4.44 -10.05 17.33
CA ARG A 119 -4.56 -9.17 18.49
C ARG A 119 -3.60 -9.65 19.56
N GLY A 120 -2.92 -8.73 20.22
CA GLY A 120 -1.90 -9.06 21.20
C GLY A 120 -1.77 -8.00 22.29
N PRO A 121 -0.71 -8.07 23.10
CA PRO A 121 -0.45 -7.11 24.16
C PRO A 121 -0.30 -5.68 23.59
N SER A 122 -0.64 -4.69 24.41
CA SER A 122 -0.36 -3.29 24.11
C SER A 122 1.15 -3.07 24.02
N LEU A 123 1.58 -2.45 22.92
CA LEU A 123 2.96 -2.11 22.62
C LEU A 123 3.06 -0.60 22.34
N THR A 124 4.22 -0.01 22.62
CA THR A 124 4.52 1.36 22.20
C THR A 124 4.64 1.44 20.67
N PRO A 125 4.45 2.62 20.04
CA PRO A 125 4.57 2.74 18.59
C PRO A 125 5.91 2.25 18.01
N SER A 126 7.02 2.49 18.72
CA SER A 126 8.35 2.03 18.31
C SER A 126 8.52 0.52 18.43
N GLU A 127 7.91 -0.11 19.44
CA GLU A 127 7.88 -1.58 19.56
C GLU A 127 7.01 -2.22 18.47
N VAL A 128 5.85 -1.64 18.16
CA VAL A 128 4.99 -2.08 17.05
C VAL A 128 5.75 -2.01 15.72
N LEU A 129 6.41 -0.89 15.46
CA LEU A 129 7.23 -0.71 14.25
C LEU A 129 8.35 -1.76 14.19
N LYS A 130 9.07 -1.97 15.29
CA LYS A 130 10.15 -2.95 15.34
C LYS A 130 9.62 -4.37 15.06
N LEU A 131 8.50 -4.74 15.68
CA LEU A 131 7.89 -6.06 15.53
C LEU A 131 7.47 -6.31 14.09
N TRP A 132 6.68 -5.40 13.50
CA TRP A 132 6.06 -5.65 12.20
C TRP A 132 6.90 -5.23 11.00
N MET A 133 7.74 -4.21 11.11
CA MET A 133 8.50 -3.72 9.95
C MET A 133 9.97 -4.12 9.96
N ARG A 134 10.55 -4.45 11.12
CA ARG A 134 12.01 -4.64 11.27
C ARG A 134 12.41 -6.01 11.82
N THR A 135 11.47 -6.97 11.90
CA THR A 135 11.72 -8.32 12.40
C THR A 135 11.12 -9.35 11.45
N THR A 136 11.75 -10.53 11.32
CA THR A 136 11.10 -11.70 10.72
C THR A 136 10.27 -12.42 11.77
N LEU A 137 8.95 -12.50 11.55
CA LEU A 137 7.99 -13.05 12.50
C LEU A 137 7.59 -14.48 12.13
N PRO A 138 7.74 -15.46 13.04
CA PRO A 138 7.12 -16.77 12.86
C PRO A 138 5.65 -16.70 13.27
N VAL A 139 4.75 -16.82 12.30
CA VAL A 139 3.31 -17.00 12.54
C VAL A 139 2.99 -18.49 12.44
N THR A 140 2.59 -19.09 13.55
CA THR A 140 2.15 -20.49 13.56
C THR A 140 0.65 -20.55 13.38
N ILE A 141 0.17 -21.30 12.40
CA ILE A 141 -1.25 -21.60 12.21
C ILE A 141 -1.49 -23.06 12.57
N ASP A 142 -2.22 -23.28 13.65
CA ASP A 142 -2.67 -24.60 14.08
C ASP A 142 -4.14 -24.82 13.70
N VAL A 143 -4.43 -26.02 13.19
CA VAL A 143 -5.78 -26.44 12.80
C VAL A 143 -6.29 -27.43 13.84
N TYR A 144 -7.41 -27.12 14.46
CA TYR A 144 -8.06 -27.96 15.46
C TYR A 144 -9.32 -28.63 14.89
N ASP A 145 -9.45 -29.92 15.13
CA ASP A 145 -10.67 -30.70 14.97
C ASP A 145 -11.01 -31.36 16.31
N ALA A 146 -12.23 -31.15 16.81
CA ALA A 146 -12.66 -31.59 18.15
C ALA A 146 -11.65 -31.30 19.29
N GLY A 147 -10.90 -30.19 19.19
CA GLY A 147 -9.88 -29.79 20.17
C GLY A 147 -8.49 -30.41 19.98
N ARG A 148 -8.30 -31.32 19.03
CA ARG A 148 -7.01 -31.91 18.68
C ARG A 148 -6.38 -31.17 17.50
N VAL A 149 -5.08 -30.90 17.55
CA VAL A 149 -4.35 -30.35 16.41
C VAL A 149 -4.23 -31.42 15.32
N VAL A 150 -4.78 -31.16 14.14
CA VAL A 150 -4.76 -32.06 12.98
C VAL A 150 -3.82 -31.59 11.87
N ALA A 151 -3.47 -30.30 11.85
CA ALA A 151 -2.45 -29.73 10.99
C ALA A 151 -1.76 -28.56 11.71
N SER A 152 -0.50 -28.29 11.38
CA SER A 152 0.22 -27.11 11.85
C SER A 152 1.16 -26.61 10.77
N ARG A 153 1.32 -25.30 10.67
CA ARG A 153 2.29 -24.68 9.76
C ARG A 153 2.83 -23.37 10.29
N VAL A 154 4.13 -23.16 10.11
CA VAL A 154 4.81 -21.90 10.43
C VAL A 154 5.05 -21.10 9.14
N PHE A 155 4.58 -19.86 9.13
CA PHE A 155 4.86 -18.85 8.11
C PHE A 155 5.90 -17.88 8.66
N ARG A 156 7.00 -17.68 7.94
CA ARG A 156 8.00 -16.66 8.29
C ARG A 156 7.69 -15.39 7.50
N LEU A 157 7.19 -14.37 8.19
CA LEU A 157 6.87 -13.08 7.60
C LEU A 157 8.05 -12.13 7.78
N ASP A 158 8.73 -11.78 6.69
CA ASP A 158 9.84 -10.82 6.75
C ASP A 158 9.31 -9.39 6.88
N GLY A 159 9.82 -8.63 7.85
CA GLY A 159 9.53 -7.19 7.94
C GLY A 159 10.19 -6.44 6.78
N LEU A 160 9.42 -5.62 6.05
CA LEU A 160 9.95 -4.94 4.85
C LEU A 160 11.13 -3.99 5.12
N GLY A 161 11.18 -3.38 6.30
CA GLY A 161 12.27 -2.50 6.72
C GLY A 161 13.58 -3.20 7.08
N THR A 162 13.64 -4.54 7.03
CA THR A 162 14.88 -5.29 7.32
C THR A 162 15.90 -5.24 6.19
N THR A 163 15.47 -4.97 4.95
CA THR A 163 16.31 -5.18 3.76
C THR A 163 17.03 -3.92 3.28
N ARG A 164 16.55 -2.73 3.64
CA ARG A 164 17.06 -1.45 3.14
C ARG A 164 17.02 -0.37 4.22
N GLY A 165 18.21 0.08 4.63
CA GLY A 165 18.35 1.22 5.53
C GLY A 165 18.32 2.54 4.74
N PRO A 166 17.68 3.60 5.27
CA PRO A 166 17.79 4.93 4.66
C PRO A 166 19.17 5.54 4.92
N ILE A 167 19.56 6.48 4.05
CA ILE A 167 20.60 7.45 4.36
C ILE A 167 19.96 8.75 4.85
N THR A 168 20.60 9.43 5.80
CA THR A 168 20.22 10.80 6.17
C THR A 168 20.76 11.75 5.12
N VAL A 169 19.91 12.68 4.66
CA VAL A 169 20.29 13.75 3.74
C VAL A 169 20.32 15.06 4.52
N TYR A 170 21.42 15.79 4.42
CA TYR A 170 21.67 17.04 5.14
C TYR A 170 21.48 18.25 4.23
N SER A 171 21.42 19.46 4.80
CA SER A 171 21.29 20.70 4.03
C SER A 171 22.43 20.87 3.03
N SER A 172 23.67 20.53 3.39
CA SER A 172 24.82 20.62 2.48
C SER A 172 24.69 19.73 1.25
N ASP A 173 24.00 18.57 1.36
CA ASP A 173 23.74 17.69 0.22
C ASP A 173 22.80 18.36 -0.79
N LEU A 174 21.79 19.08 -0.29
CA LEU A 174 20.81 19.79 -1.10
C LEU A 174 21.43 21.04 -1.76
N ASP A 175 22.26 21.77 -1.03
CA ASP A 175 22.96 22.95 -1.55
C ASP A 175 23.91 22.58 -2.70
N ALA A 176 24.68 21.49 -2.53
CA ALA A 176 25.58 20.99 -3.57
C ALA A 176 24.83 20.53 -4.83
N ALA A 177 23.60 20.02 -4.70
CA ALA A 177 22.77 19.69 -5.86
C ALA A 177 22.19 20.95 -6.52
N SER A 178 21.73 21.91 -5.73
CA SER A 178 21.16 23.18 -6.20
C SER A 178 22.20 24.01 -6.95
N ALA A 179 23.44 24.09 -6.44
CA ALA A 179 24.55 24.75 -7.12
C ALA A 179 24.85 24.13 -8.50
N ARG A 180 24.81 22.80 -8.60
CA ARG A 180 24.99 22.08 -9.88
C ARG A 180 23.82 22.30 -10.85
N ALA A 181 22.59 22.41 -10.33
CA ALA A 181 21.42 22.73 -11.14
C ALA A 181 21.43 24.20 -11.63
N GLY A 182 21.98 25.10 -10.80
CA GLY A 182 22.10 26.54 -11.01
C GLY A 182 23.25 27.00 -11.93
N ASP A 183 24.12 26.10 -12.41
CA ASP A 183 25.14 26.42 -13.42
C ASP A 183 24.54 26.80 -14.81
N ARG A 184 23.21 26.89 -14.88
CA ARG A 184 22.53 27.84 -15.78
C ARG A 184 22.70 29.25 -15.21
N ARG A 185 23.80 29.91 -15.59
CA ARG A 185 24.14 31.30 -15.23
C ARG A 185 22.88 32.15 -14.95
N PRO A 186 22.76 32.80 -13.78
CA PRO A 186 21.71 33.79 -13.58
C PRO A 186 21.78 34.82 -14.71
N PRO A 187 20.64 35.39 -15.16
CA PRO A 187 20.64 36.46 -16.15
C PRO A 187 21.66 37.52 -15.74
N LEU A 188 22.61 37.83 -16.62
CA LEU A 188 23.65 38.84 -16.43
C LEU A 188 23.03 40.11 -15.81
N GLY A 189 23.39 40.44 -14.56
CA GLY A 189 23.02 41.71 -13.91
C GLY A 189 22.47 41.65 -12.49
N LEU A 190 22.27 40.47 -11.88
CA LEU A 190 21.95 40.38 -10.45
C LEU A 190 23.25 40.27 -9.62
N PRO A 191 23.35 41.00 -8.48
CA PRO A 191 24.47 40.86 -7.56
C PRO A 191 24.58 39.42 -7.05
N ASP A 192 25.82 38.99 -6.81
CA ASP A 192 26.10 37.67 -6.25
C ASP A 192 25.26 37.45 -4.98
N PRO A 193 24.65 36.26 -4.81
CA PRO A 193 23.99 35.95 -3.56
C PRO A 193 25.00 36.11 -2.41
N PRO A 194 24.58 36.64 -1.25
CA PRO A 194 25.46 36.76 -0.11
C PRO A 194 26.11 35.40 0.21
N PRO A 195 27.36 35.39 0.72
CA PRO A 195 28.03 34.15 1.10
C PRO A 195 27.11 33.36 2.06
N PRO A 196 27.07 32.03 1.95
CA PRO A 196 26.18 31.21 2.75
C PRO A 196 26.39 31.56 4.22
N THR A 197 25.39 32.19 4.81
CA THR A 197 25.30 32.41 6.24
C THR A 197 25.45 31.06 6.93
N THR A 198 25.95 31.06 8.16
CA THR A 198 26.41 29.91 8.96
C THR A 198 25.32 28.89 9.31
N HIS A 199 24.50 28.47 8.34
CA HIS A 199 23.48 27.46 8.51
C HIS A 199 24.19 26.16 8.87
N GLU A 200 24.00 25.75 10.13
CA GLU A 200 24.44 24.46 10.61
C GLU A 200 23.98 23.37 9.63
N ASN A 201 24.89 22.46 9.28
CA ASN A 201 24.59 21.36 8.37
C ASN A 201 23.63 20.36 9.03
N GLY A 202 22.34 20.67 9.03
CA GLY A 202 21.30 19.93 9.71
C GLY A 202 20.69 18.83 8.84
N PRO A 203 20.15 17.75 9.45
CA PRO A 203 19.41 16.73 8.72
C PRO A 203 18.11 17.30 8.17
N ILE A 204 17.88 17.13 6.87
CA ILE A 204 16.64 17.55 6.18
C ILE A 204 15.67 16.39 6.04
N GLY A 205 16.17 15.19 5.74
CA GLY A 205 15.32 14.05 5.45
C GLY A 205 16.04 12.72 5.38
N ARG A 206 15.32 11.69 4.95
CA ARG A 206 15.84 10.33 4.79
C ARG A 206 15.60 9.84 3.37
N PHE A 207 16.60 9.20 2.76
CA PHE A 207 16.47 8.63 1.42
C PHE A 207 16.62 7.11 1.41
N TYR A 208 15.64 6.42 0.83
CA TYR A 208 15.63 4.97 0.59
C TYR A 208 15.86 4.73 -0.90
N SER A 209 16.93 4.02 -1.24
CA SER A 209 17.14 3.61 -2.64
C SER A 209 16.41 2.30 -2.95
N ALA A 210 15.64 2.28 -4.03
CA ALA A 210 15.05 1.06 -4.58
C ALA A 210 15.89 0.43 -5.70
N THR A 211 17.07 0.98 -5.96
CA THR A 211 17.93 0.55 -7.07
C THR A 211 18.40 -0.88 -6.88
N SER A 212 18.48 -1.61 -7.98
CA SER A 212 19.08 -2.95 -8.03
C SER A 212 19.89 -3.10 -9.30
N ILE A 213 20.60 -4.23 -9.44
CA ILE A 213 21.31 -4.58 -10.68
C ILE A 213 20.34 -4.62 -11.87
N GLU A 214 19.12 -5.14 -11.65
CA GLU A 214 18.08 -5.22 -12.68
C GLU A 214 17.40 -3.87 -12.96
N ARG A 215 17.43 -2.95 -11.99
CA ARG A 215 16.81 -1.63 -12.08
C ARG A 215 17.76 -0.56 -11.53
N PRO A 216 18.79 -0.19 -12.30
CA PRO A 216 19.80 0.78 -11.86
C PRO A 216 19.24 2.21 -11.76
N ARG A 217 18.09 2.48 -12.41
CA ARG A 217 17.38 3.75 -12.36
C ARG A 217 15.92 3.50 -11.99
N THR A 218 15.41 4.26 -11.03
CA THR A 218 14.07 4.05 -10.45
C THR A 218 13.24 5.33 -10.44
N PRO A 219 11.89 5.26 -10.54
CA PRO A 219 11.06 6.40 -10.17
C PRO A 219 11.35 6.79 -8.71
N ALA A 220 11.02 8.02 -8.34
CA ALA A 220 11.16 8.49 -6.97
C ALA A 220 9.82 8.95 -6.38
N VAL A 221 9.68 8.89 -5.07
CA VAL A 221 8.55 9.43 -4.33
C VAL A 221 9.07 10.34 -3.23
N VAL A 222 8.58 11.58 -3.19
CA VAL A 222 8.77 12.49 -2.06
C VAL A 222 7.61 12.25 -1.10
N VAL A 223 7.89 11.62 0.03
CA VAL A 223 6.93 11.33 1.11
C VAL A 223 6.99 12.46 2.12
N PHE A 224 5.88 13.18 2.27
CA PHE A 224 5.63 14.05 3.41
C PHE A 224 5.14 13.17 4.55
N ASP A 225 6.00 12.95 5.55
CA ASP A 225 5.82 11.93 6.57
C ASP A 225 4.54 12.17 7.39
N ASP A 226 3.91 11.10 7.87
CA ASP A 226 2.82 11.14 8.83
C ASP A 226 3.22 10.30 10.04
N PRO A 227 3.60 10.89 11.18
CA PRO A 227 4.13 10.11 12.31
C PRO A 227 3.10 9.16 12.96
N ALA A 228 1.84 9.14 12.49
CA ALA A 228 0.84 8.20 12.94
C ALA A 228 1.25 6.72 12.72
N LEU A 229 0.79 5.86 13.64
CA LEU A 229 1.07 4.43 13.59
C LEU A 229 0.53 3.81 12.30
N GLY A 230 1.43 3.23 11.51
CA GLY A 230 1.08 2.57 10.24
C GLY A 230 1.06 3.50 9.02
N ALA A 231 1.03 4.82 9.21
CA ALA A 231 1.10 5.80 8.13
C ALA A 231 2.51 6.41 7.95
N SER A 232 3.35 6.30 8.97
CA SER A 232 4.70 6.87 8.91
C SER A 232 5.57 6.27 7.83
N ALA A 233 6.58 7.03 7.44
CA ALA A 233 7.54 6.64 6.43
C ALA A 233 8.30 5.36 6.79
N ASP A 234 8.40 5.00 8.08
CA ASP A 234 8.96 3.71 8.48
C ASP A 234 8.09 2.50 8.08
N TYR A 235 6.80 2.71 7.81
CA TYR A 235 5.88 1.74 7.21
C TYR A 235 5.80 1.88 5.69
N VAL A 236 5.65 3.13 5.23
CA VAL A 236 5.36 3.47 3.83
C VAL A 236 6.58 3.37 2.91
N ALA A 237 7.74 3.89 3.33
CA ALA A 237 8.91 3.95 2.46
C ALA A 237 9.44 2.57 2.04
N PRO A 238 9.53 1.56 2.94
CA PRO A 238 9.88 0.20 2.54
C PRO A 238 8.89 -0.40 1.52
N LEU A 239 7.60 -0.10 1.65
CA LEU A 239 6.59 -0.59 0.72
C LEU A 239 6.68 0.08 -0.66
N LEU A 240 6.87 1.41 -0.71
CA LEU A 240 7.11 2.11 -1.97
C LEU A 240 8.39 1.62 -2.65
N ALA A 241 9.44 1.33 -1.87
CA ALA A 241 10.68 0.74 -2.37
C ALA A 241 10.49 -0.70 -2.88
N GLN A 242 9.54 -1.46 -2.31
CA GLN A 242 9.14 -2.77 -2.82
C GLN A 242 8.47 -2.67 -4.20
N PHE A 243 7.73 -1.59 -4.49
CA PHE A 243 7.24 -1.29 -5.84
C PHE A 243 8.32 -0.79 -6.80
N GLY A 244 9.57 -0.66 -6.33
CA GLY A 244 10.71 -0.25 -7.14
C GLY A 244 10.88 1.27 -7.26
N ALA A 245 10.28 2.06 -6.36
CA ALA A 245 10.47 3.50 -6.31
C ALA A 245 11.41 3.90 -5.17
N SER A 246 12.43 4.70 -5.46
CA SER A 246 13.25 5.32 -4.41
C SER A 246 12.42 6.35 -3.65
N VAL A 247 12.70 6.56 -2.36
CA VAL A 247 11.84 7.38 -1.50
C VAL A 247 12.66 8.43 -0.78
N PHE A 248 12.30 9.71 -0.93
CA PHE A 248 12.81 10.79 -0.09
C PHE A 248 11.73 11.16 0.92
N VAL A 249 12.05 11.08 2.21
CA VAL A 249 11.14 11.37 3.31
C VAL A 249 11.46 12.74 3.87
N LEU A 250 10.47 13.64 3.82
CA LEU A 250 10.45 14.90 4.51
C LEU A 250 9.70 14.71 5.83
N PRO A 251 10.35 14.86 6.99
CA PRO A 251 9.70 14.69 8.28
C PRO A 251 8.66 15.79 8.51
N MET A 252 7.45 15.41 8.90
CA MET A 252 6.41 16.34 9.33
C MET A 252 6.04 16.08 10.78
N ALA A 253 5.82 17.17 11.52
CA ALA A 253 5.27 17.09 12.86
C ALA A 253 3.73 17.10 12.79
N ARG A 254 3.10 16.35 13.68
CA ARG A 254 1.63 16.22 13.79
C ARG A 254 1.16 16.86 15.09
N ASP A 255 0.04 17.58 15.03
CA ASP A 255 -0.64 18.11 16.22
C ASP A 255 -1.42 16.99 16.95
N ALA A 256 -1.86 17.25 18.17
CA ALA A 256 -2.58 16.30 19.02
C ALA A 256 -3.95 15.90 18.47
N ASP A 257 -4.61 16.77 17.70
CA ASP A 257 -5.90 16.46 17.07
C ASP A 257 -5.80 15.50 15.88
N GLY A 258 -4.57 15.28 15.40
CA GLY A 258 -4.25 14.38 14.32
C GLY A 258 -4.65 14.85 12.92
N LEU A 259 -5.21 16.05 12.79
CA LEU A 259 -5.66 16.66 11.56
C LEU A 259 -4.74 17.80 11.12
N HIS A 260 -4.21 18.55 12.09
CA HIS A 260 -3.29 19.64 11.84
C HIS A 260 -1.83 19.17 11.87
N ALA A 261 -1.01 19.83 11.06
CA ALA A 261 0.44 19.71 11.16
C ALA A 261 0.95 20.66 12.26
N ALA A 262 2.00 20.25 12.94
CA ALA A 262 2.70 21.05 13.94
C ALA A 262 4.02 21.67 13.41
N GLY A 263 4.38 21.35 12.16
CA GLY A 263 5.57 21.85 11.49
C GLY A 263 5.22 22.55 10.19
N ALA A 264 6.16 23.31 9.66
CA ALA A 264 6.02 24.02 8.39
C ALA A 264 7.08 23.60 7.38
N ILE A 265 6.78 23.79 6.10
CA ILE A 265 7.73 23.60 5.00
C ILE A 265 7.70 24.78 4.03
N ASP A 266 8.88 25.15 3.54
CA ASP A 266 9.01 26.17 2.49
C ASP A 266 9.20 25.53 1.11
N SER A 267 8.69 26.21 0.09
CA SER A 267 8.88 25.88 -1.32
C SER A 267 10.34 25.66 -1.71
N SER A 268 11.28 26.41 -1.12
CA SER A 268 12.72 26.28 -1.34
C SER A 268 13.25 24.92 -0.88
N THR A 269 12.78 24.39 0.25
CA THR A 269 13.14 23.04 0.72
C THR A 269 12.67 21.98 -0.27
N VAL A 270 11.42 22.07 -0.75
CA VAL A 270 10.88 21.12 -1.74
C VAL A 270 11.64 21.23 -3.06
N ALA A 271 11.94 22.44 -3.52
CA ALA A 271 12.72 22.67 -4.74
C ALA A 271 14.12 22.04 -4.64
N ALA A 272 14.81 22.24 -3.51
CA ALA A 272 16.15 21.70 -3.28
C ALA A 272 16.15 20.17 -3.21
N VAL A 273 15.14 19.55 -2.61
CA VAL A 273 14.95 18.10 -2.63
C VAL A 273 14.74 17.58 -4.06
N LEU A 274 13.92 18.27 -4.86
CA LEU A 274 13.72 17.91 -6.25
C LEU A 274 15.02 18.07 -7.07
N ASP A 275 15.81 19.11 -6.83
CA ASP A 275 17.10 19.32 -7.50
C ASP A 275 18.08 18.19 -7.15
N TRP A 276 18.13 17.83 -5.87
CA TRP A 276 18.90 16.69 -5.39
C TRP A 276 18.47 15.39 -6.07
N LEU A 277 17.19 15.04 -6.06
CA LEU A 277 16.66 13.84 -6.71
C LEU A 277 16.93 13.84 -8.23
N GLN A 278 16.82 14.99 -8.89
CA GLN A 278 17.07 15.08 -10.34
C GLN A 278 18.55 15.00 -10.71
N SER A 279 19.45 15.38 -9.80
CA SER A 279 20.91 15.24 -9.97
C SER A 279 21.42 13.81 -9.82
N ARG A 280 20.60 12.91 -9.26
CA ARG A 280 20.98 11.54 -8.97
C ARG A 280 20.95 10.67 -10.24
N PRO A 281 22.02 9.90 -10.54
CA PRO A 281 22.06 9.03 -11.72
C PRO A 281 21.10 7.84 -11.61
N ASP A 282 20.76 7.45 -10.39
CA ASP A 282 19.94 6.29 -10.06
C ASP A 282 18.44 6.62 -9.90
N VAL A 283 18.06 7.87 -10.14
CA VAL A 283 16.67 8.36 -10.13
C VAL A 283 16.22 8.76 -11.54
N ASN A 284 15.02 8.34 -11.93
CA ASN A 284 14.33 8.83 -13.11
C ASN A 284 13.68 10.18 -12.79
N ALA A 285 14.38 11.26 -13.15
CA ALA A 285 13.96 12.65 -12.95
C ALA A 285 12.60 13.02 -13.57
N ARG A 286 12.08 12.20 -14.52
CA ARG A 286 10.76 12.40 -15.15
C ARG A 286 9.62 11.72 -14.40
N SER A 287 9.94 10.91 -13.39
CA SER A 287 9.01 10.03 -12.67
C SER A 287 9.15 10.22 -11.16
N ILE A 288 9.00 11.47 -10.71
CA ILE A 288 8.99 11.85 -9.29
C ILE A 288 7.55 12.08 -8.84
N PHE A 289 7.08 11.41 -7.80
CA PHE A 289 5.71 11.56 -7.29
C PHE A 289 5.70 12.22 -5.92
N ALA A 290 4.66 12.98 -5.60
CA ALA A 290 4.40 13.44 -4.23
C ALA A 290 3.48 12.44 -3.51
N TYR A 291 3.76 12.14 -2.25
CA TYR A 291 2.93 11.27 -1.41
C TYR A 291 2.70 11.91 -0.03
N GLY A 292 1.46 11.91 0.44
CA GLY A 292 1.11 12.29 1.81
C GLY A 292 -0.27 11.78 2.20
N THR A 293 -0.48 11.50 3.48
CA THR A 293 -1.76 11.01 4.00
C THR A 293 -2.16 11.79 5.25
N SER A 294 -3.44 11.75 5.61
CA SER A 294 -3.97 12.48 6.78
C SER A 294 -3.56 13.97 6.71
N GLN A 295 -3.03 14.55 7.77
CA GLN A 295 -2.53 15.92 7.81
C GLN A 295 -1.45 16.22 6.76
N SER A 296 -0.72 15.20 6.30
CA SER A 296 0.39 15.34 5.36
C SER A 296 -0.05 15.38 3.90
N GLU A 297 -1.31 15.05 3.61
CA GLU A 297 -1.88 15.11 2.26
C GLU A 297 -1.82 16.52 1.67
N GLN A 298 -2.14 17.55 2.47
CA GLN A 298 -2.13 18.94 2.01
C GLN A 298 -0.77 19.37 1.44
N PHE A 299 0.34 18.85 2.01
CA PHE A 299 1.69 19.17 1.55
C PHE A 299 2.01 18.45 0.25
N ALA A 300 1.60 17.18 0.12
CA ALA A 300 1.82 16.40 -1.09
C ALA A 300 1.06 16.97 -2.28
N LEU A 301 -0.22 17.32 -2.09
CA LEU A 301 -1.05 17.92 -3.14
C LEU A 301 -0.56 19.33 -3.50
N TRP A 302 -0.21 20.15 -2.50
CA TRP A 302 0.37 21.47 -2.77
C TRP A 302 1.69 21.36 -3.53
N ALA A 303 2.61 20.49 -3.10
CA ALA A 303 3.90 20.32 -3.76
C ALA A 303 3.71 19.86 -5.21
N ALA A 304 2.82 18.89 -5.45
CA ALA A 304 2.51 18.44 -6.81
C ALA A 304 1.92 19.57 -7.67
N ALA A 305 0.99 20.36 -7.15
CA ALA A 305 0.40 21.49 -7.87
C ALA A 305 1.42 22.61 -8.15
N ARG A 306 2.19 22.99 -7.12
CA ARG A 306 3.16 24.09 -7.18
C ARG A 306 4.34 23.79 -8.09
N PHE A 307 4.77 22.53 -8.12
CA PHE A 307 5.89 22.02 -8.91
C PHE A 307 5.43 21.06 -10.01
N GLY A 308 4.27 21.31 -10.63
CA GLY A 308 3.65 20.39 -11.61
C GLY A 308 4.49 20.09 -12.87
N GLY A 309 5.56 20.84 -13.14
CA GLY A 309 6.55 20.52 -14.16
C GLY A 309 7.67 19.56 -13.71
N ARG A 310 7.75 19.28 -12.41
CA ARG A 310 8.81 18.47 -11.77
C ARG A 310 8.25 17.22 -11.10
N PHE A 311 7.02 17.27 -10.59
CA PHE A 311 6.27 16.08 -10.18
C PHE A 311 5.52 15.47 -11.36
N ALA A 312 5.68 14.16 -11.53
CA ALA A 312 4.98 13.33 -12.49
C ALA A 312 3.55 12.98 -12.05
N GLY A 313 3.22 13.08 -10.75
CA GLY A 313 1.90 12.77 -10.24
C GLY A 313 1.82 12.99 -8.73
N ALA A 314 0.63 12.74 -8.17
CA ALA A 314 0.34 12.93 -6.75
C ALA A 314 -0.41 11.73 -6.17
N ILE A 315 -0.10 11.41 -4.91
CA ILE A 315 -0.76 10.38 -4.13
C ILE A 315 -1.19 11.01 -2.80
N GLY A 316 -2.49 10.95 -2.50
CA GLY A 316 -3.11 11.52 -1.32
C GLY A 316 -4.13 10.57 -0.71
N ALA A 317 -4.35 10.59 0.61
CA ALA A 317 -5.50 9.92 1.20
C ALA A 317 -5.80 10.33 2.64
N GLY A 318 -7.09 10.39 2.97
CA GLY A 318 -7.60 10.59 4.33
C GLY A 318 -7.36 11.98 4.94
N GLY A 319 -6.85 12.93 4.16
CA GLY A 319 -6.56 14.29 4.58
C GLY A 319 -7.51 15.33 4.03
N VAL A 320 -7.33 16.56 4.50
CA VAL A 320 -7.95 17.76 3.92
C VAL A 320 -7.14 18.16 2.69
N SER A 321 -7.79 18.23 1.53
CA SER A 321 -7.14 18.61 0.27
C SER A 321 -7.08 20.14 0.08
N ALA A 322 -6.90 20.86 1.18
CA ALA A 322 -6.73 22.31 1.29
C ALA A 322 -5.65 22.59 2.36
N HIS A 323 -5.13 23.82 2.37
CA HIS A 323 -4.22 24.24 3.44
C HIS A 323 -5.00 24.45 4.73
N LEU A 324 -4.71 23.66 5.77
CA LEU A 324 -5.24 23.90 7.10
C LEU A 324 -4.36 24.89 7.85
N CYS A 325 -4.96 25.78 8.63
CA CYS A 325 -4.17 26.71 9.44
C CYS A 325 -3.44 25.95 10.54
N LEU A 326 -2.22 26.36 10.90
CA LEU A 326 -1.60 25.84 12.12
C LEU A 326 -2.51 26.10 13.33
N ALA A 327 -2.55 25.16 14.28
CA ALA A 327 -3.41 25.30 15.46
C ALA A 327 -3.14 26.59 16.26
N ALA A 328 -1.89 27.08 16.23
CA ALA A 328 -1.46 28.28 16.92
C ALA A 328 -1.54 29.58 16.09
N GLY A 329 -2.11 29.57 14.87
CA GLY A 329 -2.07 30.76 14.01
C GLY A 329 -3.06 30.81 12.84
N ASP A 330 -2.80 31.76 11.94
CA ASP A 330 -3.69 32.15 10.83
C ASP A 330 -3.07 31.88 9.47
N PHE A 331 -2.01 31.09 9.46
CA PHE A 331 -1.22 30.76 8.28
C PHE A 331 -1.15 29.25 8.09
N ALA A 332 -1.07 28.84 6.83
CA ALA A 332 -0.82 27.46 6.47
C ALA A 332 0.56 27.00 6.99
N PRO A 333 0.78 25.70 7.22
CA PRO A 333 2.11 25.13 7.45
C PRO A 333 2.99 25.15 6.18
N VAL A 334 2.63 25.92 5.16
CA VAL A 334 3.28 25.96 3.86
C VAL A 334 3.65 27.40 3.54
N PHE A 335 4.91 27.58 3.17
CA PHE A 335 5.49 28.88 2.87
C PHE A 335 6.00 28.93 1.42
N GLU A 336 5.77 30.05 0.76
CA GLU A 336 6.35 30.36 -0.54
C GLU A 336 7.23 31.59 -0.42
N ASN A 337 8.53 31.41 -0.60
CA ASN A 337 9.55 32.45 -0.42
C ASN A 337 9.42 33.13 0.96
N GLY A 338 9.20 32.35 2.02
CA GLY A 338 9.02 32.86 3.39
C GLY A 338 7.65 33.49 3.66
N VAL A 339 6.71 33.49 2.71
CA VAL A 339 5.34 33.99 2.91
C VAL A 339 4.39 32.81 3.12
N GLY A 340 3.71 32.79 4.26
CA GLY A 340 2.72 31.75 4.57
C GLY A 340 1.51 31.83 3.63
N LEU A 341 1.03 30.67 3.17
CA LEU A 341 -0.14 30.60 2.31
C LEU A 341 -1.45 30.79 3.09
N ARG A 342 -2.51 31.15 2.37
CA ARG A 342 -3.87 31.18 2.91
C ARG A 342 -4.31 29.78 3.31
N CYS A 343 -5.09 29.70 4.38
CA CYS A 343 -5.55 28.45 4.94
C CYS A 343 -7.03 28.52 5.35
N VAL A 344 -7.63 27.34 5.53
CA VAL A 344 -8.95 27.15 6.13
C VAL A 344 -8.80 26.71 7.58
N ARG A 345 -9.70 27.20 8.45
CA ARG A 345 -9.74 26.78 9.86
C ARG A 345 -10.69 25.62 10.09
N ASP A 346 -11.80 25.60 9.35
CA ASP A 346 -12.85 24.60 9.51
C ASP A 346 -12.69 23.51 8.45
N ALA A 347 -12.15 22.37 8.86
CA ALA A 347 -12.02 21.19 8.02
C ALA A 347 -13.36 20.46 7.78
N THR A 348 -14.41 20.77 8.55
CA THR A 348 -15.71 20.08 8.47
C THR A 348 -16.53 20.54 7.27
N GLN A 349 -16.18 21.68 6.67
CA GLN A 349 -16.82 22.20 5.47
C GLN A 349 -15.84 22.20 4.29
N VAL A 350 -16.28 21.63 3.17
CA VAL A 350 -15.51 21.66 1.93
C VAL A 350 -15.82 22.96 1.19
N ASP A 351 -14.87 23.89 1.21
CA ASP A 351 -14.91 25.07 0.34
C ASP A 351 -14.11 24.80 -0.95
N ALA A 352 -14.81 24.64 -2.07
CA ALA A 352 -14.21 24.39 -3.36
C ALA A 352 -13.19 25.45 -3.81
N ARG A 353 -13.28 26.69 -3.30
CA ARG A 353 -12.32 27.77 -3.61
C ARG A 353 -11.01 27.64 -2.85
N SER A 354 -11.01 26.91 -1.75
CA SER A 354 -9.86 26.70 -0.88
C SER A 354 -9.13 25.39 -1.14
N VAL A 355 -9.70 24.52 -1.97
CA VAL A 355 -9.09 23.26 -2.42
C VAL A 355 -7.86 23.53 -3.28
N ILE A 356 -6.80 22.73 -3.09
CA ILE A 356 -5.55 22.84 -3.83
C ILE A 356 -5.80 22.47 -5.31
N PRO A 357 -5.60 23.37 -6.28
CA PRO A 357 -5.92 23.10 -7.67
C PRO A 357 -4.87 22.18 -8.32
N LEU A 358 -5.28 20.99 -8.76
CA LEU A 358 -4.40 20.00 -9.40
C LEU A 358 -4.29 20.14 -10.93
N GLY A 359 -4.76 21.25 -11.51
CA GLY A 359 -4.76 21.48 -12.96
C GLY A 359 -3.35 21.53 -13.59
N SER A 360 -2.32 21.82 -12.80
CA SER A 360 -0.91 21.81 -13.23
C SER A 360 -0.27 20.42 -13.19
N VAL A 361 -0.86 19.45 -12.48
CA VAL A 361 -0.37 18.08 -12.40
C VAL A 361 -0.64 17.38 -13.73
N ARG A 362 0.41 16.86 -14.38
CA ARG A 362 0.29 16.30 -15.74
C ARG A 362 0.19 14.78 -15.79
N GLY A 363 0.51 14.06 -14.74
CA GLY A 363 0.36 12.61 -14.70
C GLY A 363 -0.66 12.17 -13.66
N PRO A 364 -0.60 10.91 -13.22
CA PRO A 364 -1.68 10.29 -12.48
C PRO A 364 -1.87 10.91 -11.09
N VAL A 365 -3.13 11.00 -10.69
CA VAL A 365 -3.55 11.35 -9.33
C VAL A 365 -4.21 10.12 -8.68
N VAL A 366 -3.69 9.67 -7.54
CA VAL A 366 -4.28 8.59 -6.73
C VAL A 366 -4.75 9.19 -5.41
N LEU A 367 -6.07 9.15 -5.17
CA LEU A 367 -6.70 9.64 -3.95
C LEU A 367 -7.42 8.51 -3.23
N GLY A 368 -7.51 8.59 -1.90
CA GLY A 368 -8.23 7.63 -1.07
C GLY A 368 -9.02 8.31 0.04
N CYS A 369 -10.21 7.79 0.33
CA CYS A 369 -11.02 8.28 1.45
C CYS A 369 -11.83 7.16 2.12
N ALA A 370 -12.15 7.40 3.38
CA ALA A 370 -12.86 6.47 4.24
C ALA A 370 -14.19 7.07 4.70
N GLY A 371 -15.29 6.33 4.59
CA GLY A 371 -16.62 6.82 4.99
C GLY A 371 -16.88 6.78 6.50
N HIS A 372 -16.16 5.95 7.25
CA HIS A 372 -16.16 5.93 8.73
C HIS A 372 -14.84 6.49 9.28
N ASP A 373 -14.34 7.55 8.66
CA ASP A 373 -13.17 8.26 9.13
C ASP A 373 -13.50 9.09 10.38
N ALA A 374 -13.02 8.64 11.54
CA ALA A 374 -13.23 9.34 12.81
C ALA A 374 -12.37 10.60 12.97
N VAL A 375 -11.31 10.77 12.17
CA VAL A 375 -10.42 11.94 12.18
C VAL A 375 -10.98 13.02 11.26
N LEU A 376 -11.44 12.62 10.06
CA LEU A 376 -12.00 13.52 9.06
C LEU A 376 -13.27 12.91 8.44
N PRO A 377 -14.45 13.04 9.08
CA PRO A 377 -15.69 12.38 8.63
C PRO A 377 -16.14 12.72 7.20
N ASN A 378 -15.72 13.87 6.68
CA ASN A 378 -16.02 14.34 5.33
C ASN A 378 -14.85 14.12 4.35
N SER A 379 -13.88 13.24 4.65
CA SER A 379 -12.68 13.01 3.83
C SER A 379 -13.02 12.75 2.35
N CYS A 380 -14.06 11.94 2.06
CA CYS A 380 -14.48 11.70 0.68
C CYS A 380 -15.00 12.93 -0.06
N ALA A 381 -15.60 13.89 0.64
CA ALA A 381 -16.01 15.15 0.03
C ALA A 381 -14.79 16.00 -0.36
N TRP A 382 -13.75 16.03 0.49
CA TRP A 382 -12.47 16.68 0.17
C TRP A 382 -11.80 16.05 -1.05
N GLN A 383 -11.69 14.71 -1.08
CA GLN A 383 -11.06 14.00 -2.21
C GLN A 383 -11.79 14.21 -3.54
N ARG A 384 -13.12 14.19 -3.53
CA ARG A 384 -13.92 14.50 -4.73
C ARG A 384 -13.75 15.94 -5.19
N ALA A 385 -13.71 16.89 -4.25
CA ALA A 385 -13.55 18.30 -4.58
C ALA A 385 -12.17 18.59 -5.20
N VAL A 386 -11.10 17.98 -4.69
CA VAL A 386 -9.76 18.17 -5.27
C VAL A 386 -9.60 17.48 -6.62
N LEU A 387 -10.16 16.28 -6.79
CA LEU A 387 -10.13 15.59 -8.07
C LEU A 387 -10.87 16.39 -9.16
N ALA A 388 -11.95 17.08 -8.80
CA ALA A 388 -12.70 17.94 -9.73
C ALA A 388 -11.87 19.13 -10.29
N THR A 389 -10.77 19.50 -9.62
CA THR A 389 -9.83 20.51 -10.13
C THR A 389 -8.79 19.95 -11.10
N HIS A 390 -8.71 18.63 -11.23
CA HIS A 390 -7.80 17.94 -12.13
C HIS A 390 -8.48 17.64 -13.48
N THR A 391 -7.73 17.76 -14.58
CA THR A 391 -8.23 17.29 -15.87
C THR A 391 -8.24 15.77 -15.87
N ALA A 392 -9.41 15.15 -15.88
CA ALA A 392 -9.57 13.70 -15.73
C ALA A 392 -8.69 12.90 -16.72
N ARG A 393 -8.00 11.88 -16.20
CA ARG A 393 -7.16 10.94 -16.97
C ARG A 393 -7.56 9.50 -16.67
N ALA A 394 -7.38 8.63 -17.66
CA ALA A 394 -7.62 7.20 -17.49
C ALA A 394 -6.73 6.55 -16.41
N SER A 395 -5.63 7.19 -16.03
CA SER A 395 -4.71 6.74 -14.99
C SER A 395 -5.07 7.22 -13.59
N ASP A 396 -6.02 8.15 -13.45
CA ASP A 396 -6.42 8.66 -12.13
C ASP A 396 -7.25 7.63 -11.39
N ARG A 397 -7.10 7.60 -10.06
CA ARG A 397 -7.82 6.66 -9.19
C ARG A 397 -8.32 7.40 -7.96
N LEU A 398 -9.61 7.28 -7.69
CA LEU A 398 -10.21 7.64 -6.42
C LEU A 398 -10.71 6.36 -5.76
N VAL A 399 -10.13 6.00 -4.62
CA VAL A 399 -10.53 4.84 -3.82
C VAL A 399 -11.46 5.33 -2.71
N GLU A 400 -12.76 5.28 -2.97
CA GLU A 400 -13.78 5.54 -1.94
C GLU A 400 -14.15 4.25 -1.22
N ALA A 401 -13.97 4.23 0.11
CA ALA A 401 -14.28 3.07 0.93
C ALA A 401 -15.29 3.47 2.02
N PRO A 402 -16.61 3.38 1.75
CA PRO A 402 -17.65 3.95 2.62
C PRO A 402 -17.68 3.31 4.02
N ALA A 403 -17.27 2.04 4.14
CA ALA A 403 -17.29 1.31 5.40
C ALA A 403 -15.91 1.23 6.08
N SER A 404 -14.85 1.82 5.50
CA SER A 404 -13.51 1.78 6.10
C SER A 404 -13.31 2.91 7.10
N THR A 405 -12.31 2.74 7.95
CA THR A 405 -11.82 3.75 8.89
C THR A 405 -10.64 4.54 8.31
N HIS A 406 -10.22 5.59 9.02
CA HIS A 406 -9.08 6.44 8.67
C HIS A 406 -7.79 5.67 8.30
N ALA A 407 -7.58 4.50 8.90
CA ALA A 407 -6.40 3.66 8.71
C ALA A 407 -6.36 2.89 7.37
N MET A 408 -7.04 3.39 6.33
CA MET A 408 -7.04 2.77 4.99
C MET A 408 -5.71 2.91 4.26
N THR A 409 -4.81 3.79 4.70
CA THR A 409 -3.50 4.01 4.10
C THR A 409 -2.40 3.16 4.72
N VAL A 410 -2.67 2.51 5.85
CA VAL A 410 -1.74 1.58 6.49
C VAL A 410 -1.44 0.42 5.53
N PRO A 411 -0.18 -0.04 5.38
CA PRO A 411 0.14 -1.19 4.56
C PRO A 411 -0.76 -2.40 4.83
N PRO A 412 -1.24 -3.10 3.79
CA PRO A 412 -2.17 -4.21 3.94
C PRO A 412 -1.52 -5.35 4.74
N GLY A 413 -2.33 -6.08 5.52
CA GLY A 413 -1.88 -7.28 6.23
C GLY A 413 -1.39 -6.98 7.66
N LEU A 414 -1.07 -5.71 7.96
CA LEU A 414 -0.61 -5.32 9.29
C LEU A 414 -1.76 -5.32 10.32
N PRO A 415 -1.62 -5.99 11.48
CA PRO A 415 -2.65 -6.07 12.50
C PRO A 415 -2.67 -4.86 13.45
N ILE A 416 -2.54 -3.66 12.87
CA ILE A 416 -2.44 -2.38 13.58
C ILE A 416 -3.49 -1.41 13.06
N ALA A 417 -3.88 -0.45 13.90
CA ALA A 417 -4.83 0.62 13.54
C ALA A 417 -6.15 0.11 12.93
N LEU A 418 -6.58 -1.10 13.30
CA LEU A 418 -7.87 -1.66 12.91
C LEU A 418 -8.87 -1.46 14.06
N PRO A 419 -10.16 -1.24 13.76
CA PRO A 419 -11.19 -1.19 14.79
C PRO A 419 -11.25 -2.50 15.58
N SER A 420 -11.82 -2.44 16.79
CA SER A 420 -12.02 -3.61 17.64
C SER A 420 -13.04 -4.60 17.05
N GLY A 421 -14.00 -4.09 16.26
CA GLY A 421 -15.01 -4.84 15.51
C GLY A 421 -14.54 -5.32 14.14
N ASP A 422 -15.40 -5.17 13.12
CA ASP A 422 -15.10 -5.61 11.75
C ASP A 422 -14.03 -4.73 11.11
N GLY A 423 -12.79 -5.25 11.06
CA GLY A 423 -11.66 -4.62 10.39
C GLY A 423 -11.56 -4.95 8.91
N GLN A 424 -12.42 -5.81 8.38
CA GLN A 424 -12.30 -6.35 7.02
C GLN A 424 -12.54 -5.26 5.96
N SER A 425 -13.49 -4.36 6.17
CA SER A 425 -13.74 -3.22 5.28
C SER A 425 -12.51 -2.31 5.16
N THR A 426 -11.87 -1.99 6.29
CA THR A 426 -10.63 -1.21 6.31
C THR A 426 -9.49 -1.97 5.62
N GLN A 427 -9.36 -3.28 5.85
CA GLN A 427 -8.31 -4.06 5.19
C GLN A 427 -8.51 -4.13 3.67
N LYS A 428 -9.74 -4.27 3.17
CA LYS A 428 -10.04 -4.17 1.74
C LYS A 428 -9.70 -2.80 1.17
N ALA A 429 -9.98 -1.73 1.91
CA ALA A 429 -9.61 -0.38 1.52
C ALA A 429 -8.09 -0.19 1.43
N ARG A 430 -7.32 -0.79 2.37
CA ARG A 430 -5.85 -0.82 2.31
C ARG A 430 -5.35 -1.48 1.05
N ILE A 431 -5.87 -2.66 0.72
CA ILE A 431 -5.52 -3.38 -0.51
C ILE A 431 -5.81 -2.51 -1.74
N ALA A 432 -7.03 -1.99 -1.87
CA ALA A 432 -7.43 -1.19 -3.02
C ALA A 432 -6.59 0.09 -3.19
N PHE A 433 -6.30 0.80 -2.09
CA PHE A 433 -5.44 1.98 -2.12
C PHE A 433 -4.02 1.64 -2.56
N TRP A 434 -3.40 0.62 -1.94
CA TRP A 434 -2.03 0.24 -2.26
C TRP A 434 -1.88 -0.42 -3.64
N ASP A 435 -2.92 -1.08 -4.16
CA ASP A 435 -2.97 -1.54 -5.54
C ASP A 435 -2.96 -0.38 -6.54
N ALA A 436 -3.72 0.69 -6.25
CA ALA A 436 -3.74 1.89 -7.08
C ALA A 436 -2.37 2.60 -7.08
N VAL A 437 -1.74 2.73 -5.90
CA VAL A 437 -0.38 3.28 -5.75
C VAL A 437 0.64 2.42 -6.50
N GLY A 438 0.63 1.10 -6.27
CA GLY A 438 1.52 0.16 -6.92
C GLY A 438 1.38 0.18 -8.44
N ALA A 439 0.16 0.25 -8.98
CA ALA A 439 -0.08 0.31 -10.42
C ALA A 439 0.55 1.55 -11.08
N VAL A 440 0.52 2.70 -10.41
CA VAL A 440 1.17 3.93 -10.91
C VAL A 440 2.69 3.79 -10.89
N LEU A 441 3.26 3.36 -9.77
CA LEU A 441 4.71 3.27 -9.62
C LEU A 441 5.34 2.18 -10.48
N LEU A 442 4.69 1.01 -10.58
CA LEU A 442 5.15 -0.09 -11.44
C LEU A 442 5.09 0.29 -12.92
N ARG A 443 4.13 1.13 -13.33
CA ARG A 443 4.08 1.67 -14.70
C ARG A 443 5.23 2.66 -14.93
N ALA A 444 5.48 3.55 -13.98
CA ALA A 444 6.57 4.51 -14.05
C ALA A 444 7.96 3.84 -14.06
N ALA A 445 8.11 2.69 -13.38
CA ALA A 445 9.34 1.91 -13.36
C ALA A 445 9.62 1.12 -14.65
N ARG A 446 8.66 1.04 -15.59
CA ARG A 446 8.84 0.41 -16.91
C ARG A 446 9.24 1.40 -18.01
N GLN A 447 9.20 2.70 -17.71
CA GLN A 447 9.59 3.79 -18.62
C GLN A 447 11.02 4.21 -18.35
#